data_AF-A0AAP8N6B1-F1
#
_entry.id   AF-A0AAP8N6B1-F1
#
_cell.length_a   1.000
_cell.length_b   1.000
_cell.length_c   1.000
_cell.angle_alpha   90.00
_cell.angle_beta   90.00
_cell.angle_gamma   90.00
#
_symmetry.space_group_name_H-M   'P 1'
#
loop_
_entity.id
_entity.type
_entity.pdbx_description
1 polymer ?
#
loop_
_entity_poly.entity_id
_entity_poly.type
_entity_poly.pdbx_seq_one_letter_code
_entity_poly.pdbx_strand_id
1 'polypeptide(L)' 'GEIKQYTAMLEDSRKEALDRMIKNANEMGANAIIMMRYDSGEIGTNMSEIVAYGTAVVVEKI' A
#
# COMPACT_ATOMS: atom_id res chain seq x y z
N GLY A 1 8.10 5.65 -23.32
CA GLY A 1 9.40 6.15 -22.81
C GLY A 1 9.28 6.24 -21.31
N GLU A 2 9.87 5.29 -20.58
CA GLU A 2 9.89 5.35 -19.12
C GLU A 2 10.91 6.38 -18.66
N ILE A 3 10.46 7.37 -17.90
CA ILE A 3 11.36 8.23 -17.15
C ILE A 3 11.70 7.45 -15.89
N LYS A 4 12.89 6.83 -15.84
CA LYS A 4 13.33 5.97 -14.71
C LYS A 4 13.14 6.61 -13.33
N GLN A 5 13.28 7.93 -13.25
CA GLN A 5 13.05 8.71 -12.02
C GLN A 5 11.58 8.72 -11.58
N TYR A 6 10.65 8.74 -12.53
CA TYR A 6 9.22 8.66 -12.25
C TYR A 6 8.83 7.25 -11.78
N THR A 7 9.42 6.21 -12.39
CA THR A 7 9.25 4.83 -11.91
C THR A 7 9.77 4.67 -10.48
N ALA A 8 10.96 5.21 -10.15
CA ALA A 8 11.49 5.17 -8.80
C ALA A 8 10.57 5.87 -7.78
N MET A 9 10.05 7.05 -8.12
CA MET A 9 9.14 7.80 -7.26
C MET A 9 7.82 7.06 -7.00
N LEU A 10 7.27 6.38 -8.00
CA LEU A 10 6.08 5.55 -7.84
C LEU A 10 6.33 4.33 -6.94
N GLU A 11 7.50 3.70 -7.07
CA GLU A 11 7.88 2.57 -6.22
C GLU A 11 8.08 3.01 -4.75
N ASP A 12 8.72 4.15 -4.52
CA ASP A 12 8.86 4.71 -3.17
C ASP A 12 7.48 5.03 -2.56
N SER A 13 6.58 5.62 -3.36
CA SER A 13 5.21 5.94 -2.92
C SER A 13 4.40 4.67 -2.58
N ARG A 14 4.54 3.60 -3.37
CA ARG A 14 3.93 2.29 -3.07
C ARG A 14 4.42 1.73 -1.74
N LYS A 15 5.74 1.79 -1.53
CA LYS A 15 6.37 1.29 -0.31
C LYS A 15 5.85 2.03 0.92
N GLU A 16 5.78 3.36 0.85
CA GLU A 16 5.25 4.16 1.94
C GLU A 16 3.79 3.83 2.26
N ALA A 17 2.93 3.66 1.24
CA ALA A 17 1.54 3.27 1.43
C ALA A 17 1.42 1.87 2.08
N LEU A 18 2.24 0.92 1.65
CA LEU A 18 2.31 -0.43 2.22
C LEU A 18 2.75 -0.41 3.68
N ASP A 19 3.82 0.32 4.00
CA ASP A 19 4.37 0.41 5.36
C ASP A 19 3.33 0.99 6.33
N ARG A 20 2.57 2.00 5.90
CA ARG A 20 1.45 2.56 6.67
C ARG A 20 0.34 1.53 6.91
N MET A 21 -0.05 0.78 5.88
CA MET A 21 -1.08 -0.27 6.01
C MET A 21 -0.62 -1.38 6.98
N ILE A 22 0.64 -1.83 6.87
CA ILE A 22 1.23 -2.85 7.76
C ILE A 22 1.26 -2.34 9.20
N LYS A 23 1.69 -1.09 9.42
CA LYS A 23 1.69 -0.48 10.75
C LYS A 23 0.29 -0.50 11.37
N ASN A 24 -0.73 -0.07 10.63
CA ASN A 24 -2.11 -0.08 11.11
C ASN A 24 -2.59 -1.51 11.44
N ALA A 25 -2.29 -2.49 10.58
CA ALA A 25 -2.65 -3.89 10.84
C ALA A 25 -1.99 -4.43 12.12
N ASN A 26 -0.72 -4.08 12.36
CA ASN A 26 -0.02 -4.44 13.60
C ASN A 26 -0.65 -3.76 14.83
N GLU A 27 -1.01 -2.49 14.74
CA GLU A 27 -1.72 -1.76 15.82
C GLU A 27 -3.09 -2.37 16.14
N MET A 28 -3.73 -3.01 15.15
CA MET A 28 -4.96 -3.80 15.32
C MET A 28 -4.73 -5.20 15.90
N GLY A 29 -3.47 -5.61 16.11
CA GLY A 29 -3.11 -6.94 16.59
C GLY A 29 -3.19 -8.05 15.54
N ALA A 30 -3.29 -7.71 14.25
CA ALA A 30 -3.28 -8.68 13.17
C ALA A 30 -1.87 -9.24 12.92
N ASN A 31 -1.81 -10.50 12.49
CA ASN A 31 -0.57 -11.16 12.07
C ASN A 31 -0.50 -11.42 10.56
N ALA A 32 -1.56 -11.07 9.81
CA ALA A 32 -1.60 -11.14 8.37
C ALA A 32 -2.57 -10.10 7.78
N ILE A 33 -2.37 -9.77 6.50
CA ILE A 33 -3.29 -8.98 5.69
C ILE A 33 -3.68 -9.83 4.47
N ILE A 34 -4.98 -10.07 4.30
CA ILE A 34 -5.52 -10.83 3.16
C ILE A 34 -6.23 -9.89 2.19
N MET A 35 -6.38 -10.34 0.93
CA MET A 35 -7.01 -9.55 -0.14
C MET A 35 -6.38 -8.15 -0.31
N MET A 36 -5.06 -8.07 -0.16
CA MET A 36 -4.31 -6.82 -0.34
C MET A 36 -4.34 -6.37 -1.80
N ARG A 37 -4.57 -5.07 -2.02
CA ARG A 37 -4.57 -4.40 -3.33
C ARG A 37 -3.97 -3.01 -3.23
N TYR A 38 -3.47 -2.53 -4.36
CA TYR A 38 -3.23 -1.10 -4.58
C TYR A 38 -4.38 -0.52 -5.40
N ASP A 39 -4.82 0.67 -5.01
CA ASP A 39 -5.52 1.59 -5.90
C ASP A 39 -4.58 2.75 -6.24
N SER A 40 -4.77 3.34 -7.42
CA SER A 40 -4.06 4.56 -7.79
C SER A 40 -5.01 5.49 -8.54
N GLY A 41 -5.05 6.75 -8.11
CA GLY A 41 -5.90 7.77 -8.69
C GLY A 41 -5.12 9.05 -8.96
N GLU A 42 -5.79 10.00 -9.62
CA GLU A 42 -5.31 11.37 -9.78
C GLU A 42 -6.12 12.28 -8.86
N ILE A 43 -5.46 12.94 -7.92
CA ILE A 43 -6.03 14.04 -7.15
C ILE A 43 -5.73 15.33 -7.93
N GLY A 44 -6.68 15.75 -8.77
CA GLY A 44 -6.53 16.93 -9.63
C GLY A 44 -5.52 16.72 -10.76
N THR A 45 -5.04 17.81 -11.37
CA THR A 45 -4.26 17.73 -12.63
C THR A 45 -2.81 17.25 -12.46
N ASN A 46 -2.24 17.34 -11.24
CA ASN A 46 -0.78 17.21 -11.04
C ASN A 46 -0.36 16.25 -9.92
N MET A 47 -1.29 15.58 -9.23
CA MET A 47 -0.95 14.75 -8.07
C MET A 47 -1.54 13.36 -8.25
N SER A 48 -0.69 12.34 -8.31
CA SER A 48 -1.14 10.94 -8.29
C SER A 48 -1.10 10.43 -6.85
N GLU A 49 -2.17 9.78 -6.43
CA GLU A 49 -2.27 9.09 -5.15
C GLU A 49 -2.12 7.58 -5.36
N ILE A 50 -1.44 6.92 -4.42
CA ILE A 50 -1.38 5.47 -4.33
C ILE A 50 -1.89 5.06 -2.96
N VAL A 51 -2.89 4.18 -2.94
CA VAL A 51 -3.53 3.68 -1.72
C VAL A 51 -3.29 2.18 -1.61
N ALA A 52 -2.82 1.71 -0.46
CA ALA A 52 -2.74 0.28 -0.13
C ALA A 52 -3.88 -0.08 0.84
N TYR A 53 -4.62 -1.15 0.54
CA TYR A 53 -5.71 -1.63 1.40
C TYR A 53 -5.83 -3.15 1.37
N GLY A 54 -6.44 -3.71 2.41
CA GLY A 54 -6.69 -5.14 2.59
C GLY A 54 -7.40 -5.43 3.92
N THR A 55 -7.58 -6.70 4.25
CA THR A 55 -8.25 -7.12 5.50
C THR A 55 -7.22 -7.63 6.49
N ALA A 56 -7.09 -6.94 7.63
CA ALA A 56 -6.26 -7.36 8.76
C ALA A 56 -6.90 -8.56 9.48
N VAL A 57 -6.14 -9.66 9.65
CA VAL A 57 -6.64 -10.91 10.25
C VAL A 57 -5.60 -11.52 11.20
N VAL A 58 -6.09 -12.37 12.12
CA VAL A 58 -5.24 -13.27 12.92
C VAL A 58 -5.43 -14.68 12.37
N VAL A 59 -4.35 -15.30 11.88
CA VAL A 59 -4.35 -16.68 11.41
C VAL A 59 -3.59 -17.58 12.39
N GLU A 60 -4.04 -18.82 12.53
CA GLU A 60 -3.40 -19.87 13.33
C GLU A 60 -3.21 -21.14 12.51
N LYS A 61 -2.22 -21.96 12.89
CA LYS A 61 -1.95 -23.23 12.23
C LYS A 61 -3.00 -24.27 12.69
N ILE A 62 -3.50 -25.06 11.74
CA ILE A 62 -4.37 -26.22 12.00
C ILE A 62 -3.55 -27.38 12.59
#